data_AF-A0AAW2UYS6-F1
#
_entry.id   AF-A0AAW2UYS6-F1
#
_cell.length_a   1.000
_cell.length_b   1.000
_cell.length_c   1.000
_cell.angle_alpha   90.00
_cell.angle_beta   90.00
_cell.angle_gamma   90.00
#
_symmetry.space_group_name_H-M   'P 1'
#
loop_
_entity.id
_entity.type
_entity.pdbx_description
1 polymer ?
#
loop_
_entity_poly.entity_id
_entity_poly.type
_entity_poly.pdbx_seq_one_letter_code
_entity_poly.pdbx_strand_id
1 'polypeptide(L)'
;MGDRHRRPFPSGRTPAIAEYDGTTDPMEHLSRFENAALLHRYTDGIKCRVFVTTFARAAQQWFNQLPVGAIGNFQEFRSLFLHQFASSRKLRKTELSLFAVRQKDDEPLKEYLRRFTAAALEVPAATQEVKASAFSQGLLDGDFFKSLAKKPVVKFDALLARAAKYINMEEAQTAKKETREEKHKEIKEEIPSKKPRVDLRERKSYFQRVNAVYTPRRFPSHKPLWLSREND
;
A
#
# COMPACT_ATOMS: atom_id res chain seq x y z
N MET A 1 18.84 25.14 57.26
CA MET A 1 18.71 23.72 56.85
C MET A 1 17.33 23.25 57.27
N GLY A 2 16.46 22.93 56.31
CA GLY A 2 15.08 22.51 56.56
C GLY A 2 14.80 21.23 55.79
N ASP A 3 14.68 20.15 56.55
CA ASP A 3 14.56 18.77 56.11
C ASP A 3 13.25 18.53 55.35
N ARG A 4 13.34 18.37 54.03
CA ARG A 4 12.19 18.02 53.17
C ARG A 4 12.06 16.52 53.16
N HIS A 5 11.18 16.00 54.00
CA HIS A 5 10.67 14.64 53.93
C HIS A 5 10.14 14.35 52.51
N ARG A 6 10.99 13.77 51.65
CA ARG A 6 10.56 13.08 50.44
C ARG A 6 9.78 11.87 50.89
N ARG A 7 8.44 11.95 50.91
CA ARG A 7 7.62 10.74 51.04
C ARG A 7 7.99 9.81 49.88
N PRO A 8 8.44 8.57 50.15
CA PRO A 8 8.74 7.61 49.09
C PRO A 8 7.48 7.32 48.28
N PHE A 9 7.64 7.19 46.97
CA PHE A 9 6.55 6.78 46.09
C PHE A 9 6.13 5.35 46.45
N PRO A 10 4.83 5.06 46.64
CA PRO A 10 4.37 3.69 46.78
C PRO A 10 4.71 2.93 45.50
N SER A 11 5.65 1.99 45.63
CA SER A 11 6.17 1.16 44.56
C SER A 11 5.07 0.22 44.08
N GLY A 12 4.52 0.47 42.88
CA GLY A 12 3.45 -0.38 42.31
C GLY A 12 2.33 0.37 41.58
N ARG A 13 2.37 1.70 41.49
CA ARG A 13 1.37 2.50 40.75
C ARG A 13 2.00 3.44 39.73
N THR A 14 2.99 3.02 38.97
CA THR A 14 3.47 3.81 37.82
C THR A 14 3.02 3.10 36.55
N PRO A 15 2.12 3.69 35.75
CA PRO A 15 1.75 3.12 34.47
C PRO A 15 3.00 3.04 33.59
N ALA A 16 3.15 1.92 32.88
CA ALA A 16 4.20 1.72 31.90
C ALA A 16 3.91 2.57 30.64
N ILE A 17 4.09 3.88 30.77
CA ILE A 17 3.99 4.83 29.67
C ILE A 17 5.38 4.98 29.08
N ALA A 18 5.48 4.89 27.75
CA ALA A 18 6.74 5.14 27.04
C ALA A 18 7.28 6.53 27.38
N GLU A 19 8.60 6.65 27.47
CA GLU A 19 9.24 7.94 27.70
C GLU A 19 9.01 8.89 26.53
N TYR A 20 8.83 10.18 26.85
CA TYR A 20 8.69 11.26 25.89
C TYR A 20 9.97 12.06 25.82
N ASP A 21 10.66 11.96 24.68
CA ASP A 21 11.94 12.62 24.46
C ASP A 21 11.84 14.00 23.78
N GLY A 22 10.62 14.44 23.45
CA GLY A 22 10.35 15.69 22.75
C GLY A 22 10.16 15.56 21.23
N THR A 23 10.31 14.37 20.65
CA THR A 23 10.25 14.18 19.18
C THR A 23 8.91 13.63 18.67
N THR A 24 8.17 12.93 19.53
CA THR A 24 6.88 12.35 19.17
C THR A 24 5.73 13.33 19.41
N ASP A 25 4.53 12.96 18.97
CA ASP A 25 3.35 13.82 19.12
C ASP A 25 3.01 14.03 20.60
N PRO A 26 3.02 15.29 21.11
CA PRO A 26 2.74 15.56 22.52
C PRO A 26 1.27 15.31 22.89
N MET A 27 0.32 15.46 21.97
CA MET A 27 -1.09 15.13 22.24
C MET A 27 -1.28 13.62 22.40
N GLU A 28 -0.60 12.83 21.58
CA GLU A 28 -0.61 11.36 21.68
C GLU A 28 -0.04 10.88 23.02
N HIS A 29 1.13 11.43 23.42
CA HIS A 29 1.74 11.13 24.71
C HIS A 29 0.83 11.52 25.89
N LEU A 30 0.28 12.73 25.83
CA LEU A 30 -0.62 13.23 26.86
C LEU A 30 -1.89 12.39 26.99
N SER A 31 -2.50 11.99 25.87
CA SER A 31 -3.69 11.14 25.89
C SER A 31 -3.41 9.77 26.53
N ARG A 32 -2.27 9.15 26.21
CA ARG A 32 -1.84 7.89 26.84
C ARG A 32 -1.68 8.07 28.36
N PHE A 33 -1.06 9.16 28.77
CA PHE A 33 -0.91 9.48 30.19
C PHE A 33 -2.25 9.71 30.89
N GLU A 34 -3.17 10.48 30.28
CA GLU A 34 -4.49 10.76 30.87
C GLU A 34 -5.32 9.49 31.03
N ASN A 35 -5.28 8.57 30.06
CA ASN A 35 -5.94 7.28 30.15
C ASN A 35 -5.38 6.44 31.31
N ALA A 36 -4.07 6.41 31.47
CA ALA A 36 -3.42 5.70 32.57
C ALA A 36 -3.72 6.36 33.93
N ALA A 37 -3.68 7.69 34.00
CA ALA A 37 -4.01 8.44 35.19
C ALA A 37 -5.46 8.23 35.62
N LEU A 38 -6.39 8.11 34.66
CA LEU A 38 -7.78 7.77 34.90
C LEU A 38 -7.92 6.37 35.50
N LEU A 39 -7.25 5.37 34.92
CA LEU A 39 -7.28 3.99 35.40
C LEU A 39 -6.77 3.87 36.85
N HIS A 40 -5.71 4.60 37.19
CA HIS A 40 -5.14 4.63 38.53
C HIS A 40 -5.79 5.67 39.47
N ARG A 41 -6.81 6.39 39.00
CA ARG A 41 -7.58 7.41 39.76
C ARG A 41 -6.68 8.48 40.39
N TYR A 42 -5.72 9.00 39.64
CA TYR A 42 -4.82 10.03 40.13
C TYR A 42 -5.52 11.36 40.37
N THR A 43 -5.18 12.00 41.49
CA THR A 43 -5.48 13.42 41.74
C THR A 43 -4.53 14.30 40.92
N ASP A 44 -4.89 15.56 40.68
CA ASP A 44 -4.08 16.46 39.85
C ASP A 44 -2.63 16.62 40.34
N GLY A 45 -2.41 16.66 41.66
CA GLY A 45 -1.05 16.68 42.22
C GLY A 45 -0.25 15.41 41.92
N ILE A 46 -0.90 14.24 41.92
CA ILE A 46 -0.27 12.98 41.53
C ILE A 46 0.01 12.98 40.03
N LYS A 47 -0.94 13.47 39.21
CA LYS A 47 -0.75 13.57 37.76
C LYS A 47 0.51 14.37 37.42
N CYS A 48 0.70 15.54 38.01
CA CYS A 48 1.90 16.34 37.74
C CYS A 48 3.18 15.58 38.10
N ARG A 49 3.23 14.91 39.26
CA ARG A 49 4.44 14.19 39.70
C ARG A 49 4.75 12.98 38.83
N VAL A 50 3.74 12.23 38.42
CA VAL A 50 3.91 11.04 37.57
C VAL A 50 4.15 11.42 36.12
N PHE A 51 3.58 12.54 35.64
CA PHE A 51 3.81 12.96 34.25
C PHE A 51 5.28 13.29 33.99
N VAL A 52 5.95 13.94 34.95
CA VAL A 52 7.40 14.22 34.87
C VAL A 52 8.23 12.95 34.78
N THR A 53 7.82 11.85 35.42
CA THR A 53 8.59 10.59 35.32
C THR A 53 8.52 9.95 33.95
N THR A 54 7.65 10.44 33.06
CA THR A 54 7.59 10.01 31.66
C THR A 54 8.49 10.83 30.74
N PHE A 55 9.18 11.86 31.23
CA PHE A 55 10.01 12.71 30.38
C PHE A 55 11.43 12.17 30.25
N ALA A 56 11.99 12.32 29.06
CA ALA A 56 13.36 12.03 28.74
C ALA A 56 13.98 13.19 27.94
N ARG A 57 15.32 13.24 27.91
CA ARG A 57 16.10 14.12 27.02
C ARG A 57 15.58 15.57 27.00
N ALA A 58 15.11 16.08 25.85
CA ALA A 58 14.69 17.45 25.70
C ALA A 58 13.49 17.82 26.59
N ALA A 59 12.57 16.87 26.83
CA ALA A 59 11.44 17.08 27.73
C ALA A 59 11.87 17.22 29.19
N GLN A 60 12.83 16.40 29.63
CA GLN A 60 13.38 16.51 30.98
C GLN A 60 14.17 17.82 31.16
N GLN A 61 14.94 18.23 30.17
CA GLN A 61 15.68 19.49 30.19
C GLN A 61 14.75 20.69 30.28
N TRP A 62 13.69 20.71 29.46
CA TRP A 62 12.68 21.76 29.52
C TRP A 62 12.02 21.84 30.90
N PHE A 63 11.59 20.70 31.47
CA PHE A 63 10.97 20.70 32.79
C PHE A 63 11.90 21.26 33.87
N ASN A 64 13.19 20.95 33.82
CA ASN A 64 14.18 21.45 34.77
C ASN A 64 14.43 22.97 34.66
N GLN A 65 14.06 23.60 33.53
CA GLN A 65 14.19 25.04 33.30
C GLN A 65 12.96 25.83 33.75
N LEU A 66 11.85 25.16 34.11
CA LEU A 66 10.64 25.84 34.56
C LEU A 66 10.87 26.53 35.92
N PRO A 67 10.36 27.76 36.11
CA PRO A 67 10.40 28.42 37.41
C PRO A 67 9.70 27.61 38.50
N VAL A 68 10.20 27.72 39.74
CA VAL A 68 9.54 27.11 40.90
C VAL A 68 8.13 27.71 41.03
N GLY A 69 7.12 26.85 41.11
CA GLY A 69 5.72 27.28 41.20
C GLY A 69 5.05 27.60 39.85
N ALA A 70 5.72 27.37 38.72
CA ALA A 70 5.13 27.56 37.40
C ALA A 70 3.96 26.60 37.08
N ILE A 71 3.79 25.53 37.85
CA ILE A 71 2.73 24.52 37.68
C ILE A 71 1.91 24.45 38.97
N GLY A 72 0.71 25.05 38.97
CA GLY A 72 -0.23 24.99 40.08
C GLY A 72 -1.15 23.77 40.04
N ASN A 73 -1.52 23.31 38.85
CA ASN A 73 -2.38 22.15 38.64
C ASN A 73 -2.04 21.42 37.33
N PHE A 74 -2.71 20.29 37.08
CA PHE A 74 -2.43 19.49 35.89
C PHE A 74 -2.86 20.17 34.58
N GLN A 75 -3.90 21.01 34.60
CA GLN A 75 -4.34 21.73 33.40
C GLN A 75 -3.32 22.76 32.95
N GLU A 76 -2.72 23.51 33.88
CA GLU A 76 -1.62 24.42 33.60
C GLU A 76 -0.41 23.67 33.06
N PHE A 77 -0.06 22.54 33.67
CA PHE A 77 1.04 21.72 33.19
C PHE A 77 0.81 21.21 31.75
N ARG A 78 -0.40 20.71 31.47
CA ARG A 78 -0.83 20.30 30.14
C ARG A 78 -0.66 21.44 29.13
N SER A 79 -1.12 22.64 29.46
CA SER A 79 -1.03 23.81 28.59
C SER A 79 0.43 24.17 28.27
N LEU A 80 1.28 24.26 29.30
CA LEU A 80 2.71 24.55 29.16
C LEU A 80 3.44 23.49 28.31
N PHE A 81 3.15 22.21 28.57
CA PHE A 81 3.71 21.09 27.81
C PHE A 81 3.32 21.15 26.33
N LEU A 82 2.03 21.31 26.05
CA LEU A 82 1.54 21.39 24.67
C LEU A 82 2.05 22.64 23.95
N HIS A 83 2.26 23.74 24.66
CA HIS A 83 2.85 24.96 24.11
C HIS A 83 4.33 24.75 23.76
N GLN A 84 5.12 24.18 24.68
CA GLN A 84 6.54 23.93 24.47
C GLN A 84 6.80 23.01 23.27
N PHE A 85 6.08 21.89 23.17
CA PHE A 85 6.29 20.87 22.14
C PHE A 85 5.36 21.07 20.93
N ALA A 86 4.84 22.28 20.71
CA ALA A 86 3.91 22.56 19.63
C ALA A 86 4.48 22.21 18.24
N SER A 87 5.80 22.36 18.04
CA SER A 87 6.50 22.01 16.80
C SER A 87 6.59 20.50 16.55
N SER A 88 6.54 19.68 17.60
CA SER A 88 6.58 18.20 17.50
C SER A 88 5.19 17.59 17.28
N ARG A 89 4.13 18.41 17.18
CA ARG A 89 2.78 17.93 16.88
C ARG A 89 2.75 17.34 15.47
N LYS A 90 2.27 16.10 15.35
CA LYS A 90 1.99 15.53 14.03
C LYS A 90 0.89 16.38 13.40
N LEU A 91 1.13 16.80 12.16
CA LEU A 91 0.11 17.49 11.40
C LEU A 91 -1.08 16.55 11.24
N ARG A 92 -2.26 16.98 11.69
CA ARG A 92 -3.49 16.22 11.50
C ARG A 92 -3.74 16.09 10.01
N LYS A 93 -3.80 14.86 9.51
CA LYS A 93 -4.17 14.59 8.13
C LYS A 93 -5.66 14.93 7.93
N THR A 94 -5.94 15.63 6.84
CA THR A 94 -7.29 16.02 6.44
C THR A 94 -7.88 15.00 5.47
N GLU A 95 -9.19 15.07 5.22
CA GLU A 95 -9.84 14.23 4.20
C GLU A 95 -9.18 14.35 2.82
N LEU A 96 -8.72 15.55 2.46
CA LEU A 96 -7.99 15.82 1.22
C LEU A 96 -6.70 14.99 1.09
N SER A 97 -6.05 14.66 2.21
CA SER A 97 -4.84 13.84 2.18
C SER A 97 -5.08 12.41 1.69
N LEU A 98 -6.31 11.89 1.78
CA LEU A 98 -6.66 10.58 1.25
C LEU A 98 -6.63 10.56 -0.28
N PHE A 99 -6.98 11.68 -0.93
CA PHE A 99 -6.95 11.80 -2.39
C PHE A 99 -5.52 11.83 -2.96
N ALA A 100 -4.53 12.12 -2.12
CA ALA A 100 -3.12 12.02 -2.50
C ALA A 100 -2.61 10.57 -2.53
N VAL A 101 -3.34 9.62 -1.95
CA VAL A 101 -2.95 8.20 -1.95
C VAL A 101 -3.38 7.59 -3.28
N ARG A 102 -2.44 7.49 -4.22
CA ARG A 102 -2.66 6.85 -5.53
C ARG A 102 -2.01 5.47 -5.59
N GLN A 103 -2.61 4.57 -6.36
CA GLN A 103 -2.03 3.31 -6.76
C GLN A 103 -0.88 3.58 -7.74
N LYS A 104 0.25 2.90 -7.56
CA LYS A 104 1.42 3.04 -8.43
C LYS A 104 1.35 2.04 -9.59
N ASP A 105 2.04 2.32 -10.70
CA ASP A 105 1.93 1.55 -11.96
C ASP A 105 2.17 0.04 -11.78
N ASP A 106 3.15 -0.35 -10.98
CA ASP A 106 3.50 -1.75 -10.71
C ASP A 106 2.96 -2.27 -9.36
N GLU A 107 1.96 -1.60 -8.78
CA GLU A 107 1.45 -1.95 -7.47
C GLU A 107 0.16 -2.77 -7.55
N PRO A 108 0.15 -4.00 -7.02
CA PRO A 108 -1.05 -4.83 -7.00
C PRO A 108 -2.12 -4.23 -6.09
N LEU A 109 -3.38 -4.53 -6.38
CA LEU A 109 -4.53 -3.95 -5.66
C LEU A 109 -4.44 -4.15 -4.14
N LYS A 110 -3.89 -5.28 -3.71
CA LYS A 110 -3.68 -5.63 -2.30
C LYS A 110 -2.79 -4.64 -1.57
N GLU A 111 -1.68 -4.22 -2.18
CA GLU A 111 -0.75 -3.30 -1.53
C GLU A 111 -1.23 -1.86 -1.55
N TYR A 112 -1.88 -1.47 -2.64
CA TYR A 112 -2.59 -0.19 -2.67
C TYR A 112 -3.65 -0.12 -1.56
N LEU A 113 -4.46 -1.17 -1.44
CA LEU A 113 -5.49 -1.26 -0.40
C LEU A 113 -4.91 -1.18 1.01
N ARG A 114 -3.79 -1.86 1.26
CA ARG A 114 -3.10 -1.81 2.55
C ARG A 114 -2.59 -0.40 2.86
N ARG A 115 -1.99 0.30 1.90
CA ARG A 115 -1.54 1.69 2.11
C ARG A 115 -2.70 2.64 2.31
N PHE A 116 -3.76 2.50 1.53
CA PHE A 116 -4.93 3.37 1.64
C PHE A 116 -5.64 3.19 2.99
N THR A 117 -5.84 1.95 3.44
CA THR A 117 -6.48 1.68 4.74
C THR A 117 -5.64 2.21 5.90
N ALA A 118 -4.30 2.10 5.84
CA ALA A 118 -3.41 2.73 6.81
C ALA A 118 -3.57 4.27 6.84
N ALA A 119 -3.59 4.92 5.68
CA ALA A 119 -3.82 6.37 5.60
C ALA A 119 -5.22 6.78 6.11
N ALA A 120 -6.25 5.97 5.84
CA ALA A 120 -7.62 6.22 6.30
C ALA A 120 -7.78 6.14 7.82
N LEU A 121 -6.94 5.37 8.52
CA LEU A 121 -6.92 5.32 9.99
C LEU A 121 -6.38 6.61 10.62
N GLU A 122 -5.50 7.32 9.91
CA GLU A 122 -4.96 8.61 10.37
C GLU A 122 -5.94 9.78 10.18
N VAL A 123 -7.06 9.55 9.46
CA VAL A 123 -8.12 10.53 9.20
C VAL A 123 -9.46 10.03 9.75
N PRO A 124 -9.66 9.97 11.08
CA PRO A 124 -10.88 9.42 11.69
C PRO A 124 -12.13 10.23 11.36
N ALA A 125 -11.99 11.50 10.98
CA ALA A 125 -13.11 12.36 10.57
C ALA A 125 -13.69 11.98 9.20
N ALA A 126 -12.93 11.27 8.35
CA ALA A 126 -13.37 10.93 7.00
C ALA A 126 -14.56 9.96 7.00
N THR A 127 -15.64 10.35 6.33
CA THR A 127 -16.82 9.49 6.16
C THR A 127 -16.54 8.29 5.27
N GLN A 128 -17.44 7.31 5.30
CA GLN A 128 -17.39 6.12 4.44
C GLN A 128 -17.43 6.53 2.95
N GLU A 129 -18.22 7.54 2.62
CA GLU A 129 -18.39 8.11 1.29
C GLU A 129 -17.10 8.77 0.79
N VAL A 130 -16.46 9.57 1.65
CA VAL A 130 -15.20 10.25 1.35
C VAL A 130 -14.10 9.21 1.12
N LYS A 131 -13.99 8.19 2.00
CA LYS A 131 -13.02 7.11 1.86
C LYS A 131 -13.24 6.32 0.57
N ALA A 132 -14.48 5.96 0.24
CA ALA A 132 -14.79 5.25 -1.00
C ALA A 132 -14.46 6.07 -2.25
N SER A 133 -14.77 7.37 -2.22
CA SER A 133 -14.50 8.29 -3.33
C SER A 133 -13.00 8.50 -3.53
N ALA A 134 -12.26 8.79 -2.46
CA ALA A 134 -10.81 8.96 -2.51
C ALA A 134 -10.11 7.68 -2.97
N PHE A 135 -10.53 6.52 -2.47
CA PHE A 135 -10.00 5.22 -2.89
C PHE A 135 -10.17 5.03 -4.40
N SER A 136 -11.38 5.26 -4.89
CA SER A 136 -11.74 5.05 -6.30
C SER A 136 -11.00 6.01 -7.23
N GLN A 137 -10.76 7.26 -6.82
CA GLN A 137 -9.99 8.24 -7.59
C GLN A 137 -8.48 7.96 -7.61
N GLY A 138 -7.97 7.29 -6.57
CA GLY A 138 -6.57 6.89 -6.50
C GLY A 138 -6.23 5.61 -7.26
N LEU A 139 -7.22 4.84 -7.72
CA LEU A 139 -7.01 3.60 -8.49
C LEU A 139 -6.39 3.88 -9.87
N LEU A 140 -5.61 2.91 -10.34
CA LEU A 140 -5.23 2.83 -11.74
C LEU A 140 -6.34 2.19 -12.58
N ASP A 141 -6.28 2.46 -13.88
CA ASP A 141 -7.16 1.82 -14.86
C ASP A 141 -6.92 0.31 -14.86
N GLY A 142 -7.93 -0.44 -14.40
CA GLY A 142 -7.85 -1.89 -14.26
C GLY A 142 -9.22 -2.52 -14.11
N ASP A 143 -9.27 -3.83 -13.95
CA ASP A 143 -10.53 -4.57 -13.86
C ASP A 143 -11.37 -4.16 -12.66
N PHE A 144 -10.70 -3.87 -11.53
CA PHE A 144 -11.41 -3.38 -10.35
C PHE A 144 -11.97 -1.97 -10.55
N PHE A 145 -11.20 -1.05 -11.12
CA PHE A 145 -11.69 0.30 -11.46
C PHE A 145 -12.89 0.23 -12.41
N LYS A 146 -12.81 -0.56 -13.49
CA LYS A 146 -13.93 -0.79 -14.42
C LYS A 146 -15.16 -1.36 -13.71
N SER A 147 -14.98 -2.23 -12.72
CA SER A 147 -16.07 -2.77 -11.92
C SER A 147 -16.77 -1.70 -11.09
N LEU A 148 -16.02 -0.78 -10.50
CA LEU A 148 -16.56 0.34 -9.74
C LEU A 148 -17.28 1.34 -10.66
N ALA A 149 -16.73 1.64 -11.84
CA ALA A 149 -17.38 2.50 -12.82
C ALA A 149 -18.74 1.94 -13.29
N LYS A 150 -18.83 0.62 -13.51
CA LYS A 150 -20.10 -0.04 -13.89
C LYS A 150 -21.11 -0.11 -12.76
N LYS A 151 -20.66 -0.28 -11.53
CA LYS A 151 -21.51 -0.42 -10.34
C LYS A 151 -20.90 0.38 -9.19
N PRO A 152 -21.18 1.69 -9.10
CA PRO A 152 -20.62 2.54 -8.06
C PRO A 152 -20.88 2.02 -6.65
N VAL A 153 -19.94 2.26 -5.75
CA VAL A 153 -20.05 1.87 -4.34
C VAL A 153 -19.87 3.12 -3.49
N VAL A 154 -20.85 3.40 -2.63
CA VAL A 154 -20.85 4.59 -1.78
C VAL A 154 -20.22 4.31 -0.42
N LYS A 155 -20.43 3.11 0.14
CA LYS A 155 -19.90 2.72 1.45
C LYS A 155 -18.53 2.06 1.32
N PHE A 156 -17.55 2.56 2.07
CA PHE A 156 -16.18 2.03 2.04
C PHE A 156 -16.13 0.55 2.43
N ASP A 157 -16.89 0.09 3.43
CA ASP A 157 -16.90 -1.32 3.83
C ASP A 157 -17.36 -2.26 2.68
N ALA A 158 -18.35 -1.83 1.89
CA ALA A 158 -18.79 -2.57 0.71
C ALA A 158 -17.74 -2.55 -0.41
N LEU A 159 -16.95 -1.48 -0.51
CA LEU A 159 -15.84 -1.37 -1.44
C LEU A 159 -14.74 -2.37 -1.04
N LEU A 160 -14.39 -2.44 0.25
CA LEU A 160 -13.42 -3.39 0.79
C LEU A 160 -13.81 -4.85 0.49
N ALA A 161 -15.08 -5.19 0.73
CA ALA A 161 -15.59 -6.53 0.45
C ALA A 161 -15.52 -6.89 -1.04
N ARG A 162 -15.68 -5.90 -1.93
CA ARG A 162 -15.52 -6.10 -3.37
C ARG A 162 -14.04 -6.21 -3.75
N ALA A 163 -13.18 -5.35 -3.22
CA ALA A 163 -11.74 -5.36 -3.47
C ALA A 163 -11.12 -6.72 -3.13
N ALA A 164 -11.52 -7.31 -2.00
CA ALA A 164 -11.07 -8.65 -1.59
C ALA A 164 -11.33 -9.73 -2.65
N LYS A 165 -12.47 -9.67 -3.35
CA LYS A 165 -12.78 -10.62 -4.43
C LYS A 165 -11.84 -10.46 -5.63
N TYR A 166 -11.46 -9.23 -5.96
CA TYR A 166 -10.54 -8.93 -7.05
C TYR A 166 -9.10 -9.28 -6.68
N ILE A 167 -8.68 -9.03 -5.44
CA ILE A 167 -7.37 -9.46 -4.92
C ILE A 167 -7.23 -10.97 -5.04
N ASN A 168 -8.21 -11.74 -4.57
CA ASN A 168 -8.18 -13.21 -4.67
C ASN A 168 -8.14 -13.69 -6.14
N MET A 169 -8.82 -12.98 -7.05
CA MET A 169 -8.79 -13.28 -8.48
C MET A 169 -7.40 -13.02 -9.08
N GLU A 170 -6.79 -11.88 -8.76
CA GLU A 170 -5.46 -11.46 -9.24
C GLU A 170 -4.36 -12.41 -8.73
N GLU A 171 -4.43 -12.81 -7.46
CA GLU A 171 -3.53 -13.82 -6.86
C GLU A 171 -3.71 -15.20 -7.53
N ALA A 172 -4.95 -15.63 -7.79
CA ALA A 172 -5.22 -16.90 -8.47
C ALA A 172 -4.74 -16.93 -9.93
N GLN A 173 -4.79 -15.78 -10.62
CA GLN A 173 -4.25 -15.65 -11.98
C GLN A 173 -2.72 -15.70 -11.98
N THR A 174 -2.09 -15.05 -11.01
CA THR A 174 -0.63 -15.02 -10.84
C THR A 174 -0.08 -16.42 -10.57
N ALA A 175 -0.67 -17.16 -9.62
CA ALA A 175 -0.27 -18.53 -9.32
C ALA A 175 -0.36 -19.46 -10.55
N LYS A 176 -1.44 -19.34 -11.35
CA LYS A 176 -1.58 -20.12 -12.59
C LYS A 176 -0.52 -19.77 -13.63
N LYS A 177 -0.06 -18.52 -13.68
CA LYS A 177 0.99 -18.08 -14.60
C LYS A 177 2.34 -18.66 -14.19
N GLU A 178 2.67 -18.60 -12.90
CA GLU A 178 3.89 -19.19 -12.33
C GLU A 178 3.97 -20.70 -12.62
N THR A 179 2.90 -21.45 -12.36
CA THR A 179 2.87 -22.90 -12.67
C THR A 179 3.04 -23.19 -14.16
N ARG A 180 2.52 -22.34 -15.06
CA ARG A 180 2.72 -22.51 -16.51
C ARG A 180 4.15 -22.21 -16.92
N GLU A 181 4.79 -21.22 -16.30
CA GLU A 181 6.18 -20.85 -16.57
C GLU A 181 7.16 -21.90 -16.02
N GLU A 182 6.90 -22.47 -14.85
CA GLU A 182 7.65 -23.60 -14.28
C GLU A 182 7.59 -24.82 -15.21
N LYS A 183 6.38 -25.25 -15.61
CA LYS A 183 6.22 -26.35 -16.57
C LYS A 183 6.95 -26.09 -17.89
N HIS A 184 6.97 -24.85 -18.36
CA HIS A 184 7.67 -24.50 -19.60
C HIS A 184 9.20 -24.52 -19.43
N LYS A 185 9.73 -24.20 -18.23
CA LYS A 185 11.16 -24.33 -17.91
C LYS A 185 11.56 -25.79 -17.76
N GLU A 186 10.78 -26.60 -17.06
CA GLU A 186 11.01 -28.06 -16.91
C GLU A 186 11.06 -28.76 -18.27
N ILE A 187 10.10 -28.48 -19.16
CA ILE A 187 10.08 -29.05 -20.53
C ILE A 187 11.32 -28.61 -21.35
N LYS A 188 11.88 -27.42 -21.10
CA LYS A 188 13.10 -26.96 -21.78
C LYS A 188 14.38 -27.58 -21.22
N GLU A 189 14.39 -27.95 -19.93
CA GLU A 189 15.53 -28.62 -19.29
C GLU A 189 15.54 -30.13 -19.56
N GLU A 190 14.37 -30.78 -19.65
CA GLU A 190 14.25 -32.22 -19.96
C GLU A 190 14.52 -32.59 -21.43
N ILE A 191 14.61 -31.61 -22.34
CA ILE A 191 14.98 -31.85 -23.74
C ILE A 191 16.45 -31.42 -23.95
N PRO A 192 17.44 -32.33 -23.91
CA PRO A 192 18.78 -32.02 -24.34
C PRO A 192 18.75 -31.54 -25.79
N SER A 193 19.22 -30.31 -26.01
CA SER A 193 19.41 -29.73 -27.34
C SER A 193 20.39 -30.56 -28.17
N LYS A 194 19.87 -31.59 -28.85
CA LYS A 194 20.49 -32.23 -30.01
C LYS A 194 19.55 -32.10 -31.20
N LYS A 195 19.45 -30.88 -31.74
CA LYS A 195 19.07 -30.73 -33.16
C LYS A 195 20.35 -30.82 -33.98
N PRO A 196 20.52 -31.83 -34.86
CA PRO A 196 21.56 -31.75 -35.88
C PRO A 196 21.28 -30.52 -36.72
N ARG A 197 22.28 -29.65 -36.87
CA ARG A 197 22.24 -28.56 -37.85
C ARG A 197 22.21 -29.22 -39.23
N VAL A 198 21.02 -29.40 -39.81
CA VAL A 198 20.92 -29.79 -41.22
C VAL A 198 21.33 -28.56 -42.03
N ASP A 199 22.45 -28.68 -42.73
CA ASP A 199 23.02 -27.65 -43.59
C ASP A 199 21.99 -27.24 -44.66
N LEU A 200 21.65 -25.95 -44.70
CA LEU A 200 20.73 -25.37 -45.70
C LEU A 200 21.20 -25.58 -47.15
N ARG A 201 22.47 -25.98 -47.34
CA ARG A 201 23.04 -26.29 -48.65
C ARG A 201 22.49 -27.58 -49.28
N GLU A 202 22.11 -28.58 -48.48
CA GLU A 202 21.56 -29.84 -49.00
C GLU A 202 20.09 -29.73 -49.42
N ARG A 203 19.31 -28.87 -48.74
CA ARG A 203 17.88 -28.69 -49.02
C ARG A 203 17.62 -28.10 -50.41
N LYS A 204 18.54 -27.24 -50.90
CA LYS A 204 18.50 -26.73 -52.28
C LYS A 204 18.86 -27.80 -53.31
N SER A 205 19.83 -28.67 -53.02
CA SER A 205 20.23 -29.77 -53.90
C SER A 205 19.11 -30.82 -54.08
N TYR A 206 18.32 -31.10 -53.05
CA TYR A 206 17.22 -32.07 -53.15
C TYR A 206 16.08 -31.54 -54.03
N PHE A 207 15.65 -30.29 -53.82
CA PHE A 207 14.57 -29.66 -54.60
C PHE A 207 14.93 -29.49 -56.10
N GLN A 208 16.23 -29.37 -56.40
CA GLN A 208 16.72 -29.21 -57.75
C GLN A 208 16.89 -30.56 -58.49
N ARG A 209 17.10 -31.68 -57.77
CA ARG A 209 17.10 -33.03 -58.37
C ARG A 209 15.71 -33.54 -58.70
N VAL A 210 14.68 -33.21 -57.89
CA VAL A 210 13.31 -33.69 -58.13
C VAL A 210 12.65 -32.98 -59.32
N ASN A 211 13.01 -31.72 -59.60
CA ASN A 211 12.47 -30.95 -60.73
C ASN A 211 13.11 -31.27 -62.09
N ALA A 212 14.20 -32.04 -62.13
CA ALA A 212 14.88 -32.41 -63.39
C ALA A 212 14.23 -33.59 -64.13
N VAL A 213 13.21 -34.24 -63.53
CA VAL A 213 12.58 -35.46 -64.08
C VAL A 213 11.22 -35.19 -64.75
N TYR A 214 10.67 -33.98 -64.67
CA TYR A 214 9.40 -33.62 -65.32
C TYR A 214 9.60 -32.58 -66.42
N THR A 215 9.79 -33.06 -67.65
CA THR A 215 9.56 -32.25 -68.87
C THR A 215 8.13 -32.50 -69.36
N PRO A 216 7.20 -31.51 -69.29
CA PRO A 216 5.91 -31.66 -69.94
C PRO A 216 6.07 -31.56 -71.46
N ARG A 217 5.56 -32.55 -72.20
CA ARG A 217 5.45 -32.48 -73.67
C ARG A 217 4.61 -31.26 -74.06
N ARG A 218 5.14 -30.43 -74.96
CA ARG A 218 4.38 -29.36 -75.63
C ARG A 218 3.31 -29.97 -76.54
N PHE A 219 2.05 -29.61 -76.33
CA PHE A 219 0.99 -29.76 -77.33
C PHE A 219 0.80 -28.44 -78.09
N PRO A 220 0.53 -28.45 -79.41
CA PRO A 220 0.36 -27.23 -80.19
C PRO A 220 -0.91 -26.46 -79.81
N SER A 221 -0.80 -25.13 -79.85
CA SER A 221 -1.87 -24.18 -79.54
C SER A 221 -3.01 -24.26 -80.57
N HIS A 222 -4.21 -24.65 -80.11
CA HIS A 222 -5.45 -24.32 -80.79
C HIS A 222 -6.02 -23.02 -80.22
N LYS A 223 -6.33 -22.07 -81.12
CA LYS A 223 -7.01 -20.81 -80.82
C LYS A 223 -8.47 -21.10 -80.43
N PRO A 224 -9.02 -20.51 -79.35
CA PRO A 224 -10.42 -20.71 -79.00
C PRO A 224 -11.35 -19.92 -79.93
N LEU A 225 -12.36 -20.61 -80.50
CA LEU A 225 -13.44 -20.06 -81.30
C LEU A 225 -14.63 -19.72 -80.39
N TRP A 226 -14.56 -18.60 -79.69
CA TRP A 226 -15.73 -17.96 -79.08
C TRP A 226 -15.50 -16.45 -79.01
N LEU A 227 -15.62 -15.83 -80.18
CA LEU A 227 -16.13 -14.48 -80.32
C LEU A 227 -17.40 -14.58 -81.16
N SER A 228 -18.49 -14.04 -80.60
CA SER A 228 -19.73 -13.59 -81.28
C SER A 228 -20.87 -14.60 -81.51
N ARG A 229 -21.84 -14.54 -80.59
CA ARG A 229 -23.31 -14.54 -80.77
C ARG A 229 -23.87 -14.23 -79.37
N GLU A 230 -24.74 -13.27 -79.10
CA GLU A 230 -25.87 -12.60 -79.78
C GLU A 230 -26.12 -11.28 -78.95
N ASN A 231 -26.70 -10.18 -79.42
CA ASN A 231 -27.99 -9.99 -80.09
C ASN A 231 -28.13 -8.54 -80.63
N ASP A 232 -29.01 -8.42 -81.63
CA ASP A 232 -29.73 -7.26 -82.20
C ASP A 232 -28.98 -6.21 -83.04
#